data_AF-A0A2S5GAK7-F1
#
_entry.id   AF-A0A2S5GAK7-F1
#
_cell.length_a   1.000
_cell.length_b   1.000
_cell.length_c   1.000
_cell.angle_alpha   90.00
_cell.angle_beta   90.00
_cell.angle_gamma   90.00
#
_symmetry.space_group_name_H-M   'P 1'
#
loop_
_entity.id
_entity.type
_entity.pdbx_description
1 polymer ?
#
loop_
_entity_poly.entity_id
_entity_poly.type
_entity_poly.pdbx_seq_one_letter_code
_entity_poly.pdbx_strand_id
1 'polypeptide(L)'
;MINIVGPKGQRMRVTERAYNELYKDKGYKSVSDKPTVKEVQQAEVEAEEAADYSAQTEAALKRVKNEKLSAFLDEKGVEYQEDATKKDLIALIKG
;
A
#
# COMPACT_ATOMS: atom_id res chain seq x y z
N MET A 1 0.52 -20.57 12.19
CA MET A 1 -0.09 -19.76 11.11
C MET A 1 0.01 -18.31 11.55
N ILE A 2 0.44 -17.41 10.67
CA ILE A 2 0.64 -15.99 10.97
C ILE A 2 -0.46 -15.14 10.33
N ASN A 3 -0.75 -14.00 10.94
CA ASN A 3 -1.62 -12.99 10.34
C ASN A 3 -0.79 -12.11 9.41
N ILE A 4 -1.30 -11.82 8.22
CA ILE A 4 -0.68 -10.92 7.25
C ILE A 4 -1.66 -9.84 6.82
N VAL A 5 -1.10 -8.67 6.55
CA VAL A 5 -1.79 -7.50 6.02
C VAL A 5 -1.21 -7.22 4.65
N GLY A 6 -2.09 -7.10 3.66
CA GLY A 6 -1.71 -6.76 2.30
C GLY A 6 -1.91 -5.28 1.97
N PRO A 7 -1.36 -4.83 0.84
CA PRO A 7 -1.36 -3.42 0.39
C PRO A 7 -2.74 -2.84 0.02
N LYS A 8 -3.79 -3.64 0.16
CA LYS A 8 -5.18 -3.22 -0.07
C LYS A 8 -5.98 -3.22 1.24
N GLY A 9 -5.30 -3.25 2.39
CA GLY A 9 -5.91 -3.46 3.71
C GLY A 9 -6.48 -4.86 3.92
N GLN A 10 -6.15 -5.82 3.04
CA GLN A 10 -6.64 -7.19 3.13
C GLN A 10 -5.93 -7.94 4.26
N ARG A 11 -6.69 -8.58 5.13
CA ARG A 11 -6.17 -9.34 6.26
C ARG A 11 -6.39 -10.82 6.01
N MET A 12 -5.32 -11.60 6.05
CA MET A 12 -5.37 -13.04 5.83
C MET A 12 -4.53 -13.77 6.85
N ARG A 13 -4.89 -15.02 7.13
CA ARG A 13 -4.09 -15.91 7.97
C ARG A 13 -3.46 -16.98 7.08
N VAL A 14 -2.14 -17.03 7.06
CA VAL A 14 -1.37 -17.94 6.19
C VAL A 14 -0.32 -18.71 6.99
N THR A 15 0.30 -19.72 6.39
CA THR A 15 1.48 -20.36 6.99
C THR A 15 2.70 -19.48 6.80
N GLU A 16 3.68 -19.59 7.69
CA GLU A 16 4.93 -18.83 7.60
C GLU A 16 5.69 -19.11 6.30
N ARG A 17 5.65 -20.38 5.85
CA ARG A 17 6.18 -20.79 4.54
C ARG A 17 5.51 -20.05 3.39
N ALA A 18 4.17 -20.03 3.36
CA ALA A 18 3.44 -19.32 2.31
C ALA A 18 3.73 -17.82 2.33
N TYR A 19 3.84 -17.21 3.51
CA TYR A 19 4.23 -15.80 3.62
C TYR A 19 5.59 -15.52 2.98
N ASN A 20 6.61 -16.27 3.36
CA ASN A 20 7.97 -16.08 2.84
C ASN A 20 8.09 -16.35 1.34
N GLU A 21 7.37 -17.35 0.81
CA GLU A 21 7.47 -17.74 -0.62
C GLU A 21 6.55 -16.93 -1.55
N LEU A 22 5.40 -16.43 -1.08
CA LEU A 22 4.36 -15.88 -1.96
C LEU A 22 3.94 -14.45 -1.65
N TYR A 23 4.01 -14.01 -0.39
CA TYR A 23 3.39 -12.77 0.05
C TYR A 23 4.40 -11.69 0.45
N LYS A 24 5.56 -12.09 0.99
CA LYS A 24 6.63 -11.18 1.40
C LYS A 24 7.13 -10.31 0.23
N ASP A 25 7.39 -10.94 -0.91
CA ASP A 25 7.85 -10.24 -2.12
C ASP A 25 6.73 -9.42 -2.80
N LYS A 26 5.47 -9.64 -2.40
CA LYS A 26 4.30 -8.88 -2.88
C LYS A 26 3.94 -7.70 -1.96
N GLY A 27 4.81 -7.35 -1.01
CA GLY A 27 4.61 -6.22 -0.11
C GLY A 27 3.63 -6.48 1.04
N TYR A 28 3.29 -7.75 1.34
CA TYR A 28 2.51 -8.05 2.53
C TYR A 28 3.39 -7.99 3.78
N LYS A 29 2.80 -7.57 4.89
CA LYS A 29 3.46 -7.45 6.19
C LYS A 29 2.84 -8.43 7.19
N SER A 30 3.66 -9.19 7.89
CA SER A 30 3.21 -10.06 8.99
C SER A 30 2.86 -9.23 10.23
N VAL A 31 1.76 -9.56 10.89
CA VAL A 31 1.33 -8.97 12.17
C VAL A 31 1.15 -10.04 13.25
N SER A 32 1.20 -9.60 14.50
CA SER A 32 1.04 -10.44 15.70
C SER A 32 -0.27 -11.26 15.70
N ASP A 33 -0.32 -12.36 16.47
CA ASP A 33 -1.51 -13.25 16.51
C ASP A 33 -2.76 -12.54 17.09
N LYS A 34 -2.54 -11.57 18.00
CA LYS A 34 -3.55 -10.61 18.50
C LYS A 34 -3.06 -9.18 18.21
N PRO A 35 -3.19 -8.72 16.97
CA PRO A 35 -2.61 -7.44 16.60
C PRO A 35 -3.46 -6.32 17.20
N THR A 36 -2.82 -5.34 17.81
CA THR A 36 -3.52 -4.12 18.25
C THR A 36 -3.96 -3.29 17.04
N VAL A 37 -4.98 -2.45 17.22
CA VAL A 37 -5.48 -1.56 16.15
C VAL A 37 -4.35 -0.73 15.54
N LYS A 38 -3.36 -0.31 16.35
CA LYS A 38 -2.18 0.43 15.90
C LYS A 38 -1.23 -0.42 15.06
N GLU A 39 -0.92 -1.64 15.49
CA GLU A 39 -0.07 -2.56 14.70
C GLU A 39 -0.69 -2.86 13.33
N VAL A 40 -2.01 -3.06 13.29
CA VAL A 40 -2.66 -3.31 12.01
C VAL A 40 -2.63 -2.07 11.11
N GLN A 41 -2.92 -0.88 11.65
CA GLN A 41 -2.80 0.36 10.88
C GLN A 41 -1.37 0.60 10.38
N GLN A 42 -0.37 0.31 11.20
CA GLN A 42 1.04 0.49 10.84
C GLN A 42 1.46 -0.51 9.76
N ALA A 43 1.06 -1.77 9.87
CA ALA A 43 1.30 -2.77 8.84
C ALA A 43 0.48 -2.51 7.56
N GLU A 44 -0.72 -1.94 7.65
CA GLU A 44 -1.51 -1.48 6.51
C GLU A 44 -0.77 -0.35 5.78
N VAL A 45 -0.29 0.66 6.50
CA VAL A 45 0.49 1.77 5.94
C VAL A 45 1.80 1.29 5.34
N GLU A 46 2.56 0.44 6.03
CA GLU A 46 3.83 -0.09 5.52
C GLU A 46 3.66 -1.06 4.33
N ALA A 47 2.57 -1.83 4.31
CA ALA A 47 2.23 -2.65 3.16
C ALA A 47 1.77 -1.77 1.99
N GLU A 48 1.01 -0.71 2.27
CA GLU A 48 0.59 0.28 1.28
C GLU A 48 1.76 1.09 0.71
N GLU A 49 2.78 1.43 1.51
CA GLU A 49 4.01 2.10 1.07
C GLU A 49 4.94 1.17 0.28
N ALA A 50 4.93 -0.13 0.56
CA ALA A 50 5.75 -1.12 -0.14
C ALA A 50 5.12 -1.64 -1.45
N ALA A 51 3.87 -1.31 -1.75
CA ALA A 51 3.19 -1.75 -2.95
C ALA A 51 3.05 -0.63 -3.97
N ASP A 52 3.28 -0.96 -5.24
CA ASP A 52 2.99 -0.07 -6.37
C ASP A 52 1.64 0.62 -6.17
N TYR A 53 1.65 1.94 -6.00
CA TYR A 53 0.44 2.74 -5.83
C TYR A 53 -0.52 2.56 -7.03
N SER A 54 0.01 2.21 -8.21
CA SER A 54 -0.75 1.83 -9.41
C SER A 54 -1.66 0.61 -9.20
N ALA A 55 -1.29 -0.32 -8.32
CA ALA A 55 -2.09 -1.52 -8.02
C ALA A 55 -3.19 -1.29 -6.97
N GLN A 56 -3.20 -0.11 -6.32
CA GLN A 56 -4.15 0.21 -5.27
C GLN A 56 -5.51 0.67 -5.81
N THR A 57 -6.53 0.64 -4.95
CA THR A 57 -7.85 1.18 -5.29
C THR A 57 -7.84 2.70 -5.14
N GLU A 58 -8.70 3.38 -5.88
CA GLU A 58 -8.81 4.85 -5.82
C GLU A 58 -9.18 5.33 -4.41
N ALA A 59 -9.96 4.53 -3.67
CA ALA A 59 -10.34 4.79 -2.29
C ALA A 59 -9.15 4.69 -1.32
N ALA A 60 -8.22 3.76 -1.55
CA ALA A 60 -6.99 3.64 -0.78
C ALA A 60 -6.06 4.82 -1.06
N LEU A 61 -5.88 5.16 -2.35
CA LEU A 61 -5.07 6.33 -2.75
C LEU A 61 -5.63 7.66 -2.23
N LYS A 62 -6.96 7.77 -2.06
CA LYS A 62 -7.60 8.92 -1.40
C LYS A 62 -7.23 9.05 0.08
N ARG A 63 -6.74 8.01 0.74
CA ARG A 63 -6.25 8.05 2.13
C ARG A 63 -4.76 8.41 2.21
N VAL A 64 -4.01 8.13 1.15
CA VAL A 64 -2.60 8.48 1.02
C VAL A 64 -2.42 10.00 0.97
N LYS A 65 -1.34 10.54 1.54
CA LYS A 65 -1.04 11.99 1.48
C LYS A 65 -0.68 12.43 0.06
N ASN A 66 -0.99 13.67 -0.30
CA ASN A 66 -0.68 14.21 -1.64
C ASN A 66 0.82 14.10 -1.95
N GLU A 67 1.66 14.44 -0.98
CA GLU A 67 3.14 14.37 -1.07
C GLU A 67 3.65 12.96 -1.42
N LYS A 68 2.96 11.92 -0.98
CA LYS A 68 3.34 10.52 -1.26
C LYS A 68 2.91 10.11 -2.66
N LEU A 69 1.77 10.60 -3.13
CA LEU A 69 1.29 10.38 -4.50
C LEU A 69 2.17 11.10 -5.51
N SER A 70 2.55 12.35 -5.23
CA SER A 70 3.45 13.12 -6.06
C SER A 70 4.86 12.52 -6.09
N ALA A 71 5.41 12.14 -4.92
CA ALA A 71 6.71 11.47 -4.87
C ALA A 71 6.76 10.15 -5.65
N PHE A 72 5.66 9.40 -5.67
CA PHE A 72 5.58 8.19 -6.50
C PHE A 72 5.54 8.51 -8.00
N LEU A 73 4.83 9.57 -8.40
CA LEU A 73 4.83 10.03 -9.80
C LEU A 73 6.22 10.52 -10.21
N ASP A 74 6.92 11.25 -9.34
CA ASP A 74 8.31 11.67 -9.55
C ASP A 74 9.25 10.48 -9.70
N GLU A 75 9.14 9.45 -8.84
CA GLU A 75 9.93 8.23 -8.92
C GLU A 75 9.68 7.44 -10.21
N LYS A 76 8.44 7.47 -10.71
CA LYS A 76 8.05 6.86 -11.99
C LYS A 76 8.37 7.76 -13.20
N GLY A 77 8.84 8.99 -12.99
CA GLY A 77 9.13 9.96 -14.05
C GLY A 77 7.87 10.46 -14.77
N VAL A 78 6.72 10.47 -14.10
CA VAL A 78 5.45 10.96 -14.64
C VAL A 78 5.31 12.44 -14.28
N GLU A 79 5.31 13.29 -15.30
CA GLU A 79 5.07 14.73 -15.12
C GLU A 79 3.60 15.00 -14.77
N TYR A 80 3.39 15.87 -13.80
CA TYR A 80 2.08 16.35 -13.38
C TYR A 80 2.12 17.87 -13.21
N GLN A 81 0.97 18.53 -13.31
CA GLN A 81 0.90 19.98 -13.11
C GLN A 81 1.12 20.32 -11.62
N GLU A 82 1.80 21.41 -11.30
CA GLU A 82 2.05 21.82 -9.90
C GLU A 82 0.74 22.10 -9.13
N ASP A 83 -0.31 22.49 -9.85
CA ASP A 83 -1.68 22.70 -9.35
C ASP A 83 -2.57 21.45 -9.43
N ALA A 84 -2.00 20.30 -9.81
CA ALA A 84 -2.73 19.03 -9.91
C ALA A 84 -3.39 18.68 -8.57
N THR A 85 -4.70 18.41 -8.63
CA THR A 85 -5.44 18.03 -7.44
C THR A 85 -5.13 16.58 -7.08
N LYS A 86 -5.45 16.20 -5.84
CA LYS A 86 -5.30 14.81 -5.38
C LYS A 86 -5.98 13.80 -6.31
N LYS A 87 -7.12 14.16 -6.92
CA LYS A 87 -7.78 13.28 -7.89
C LYS A 87 -6.96 13.10 -9.16
N ASP A 88 -6.32 14.16 -9.63
CA ASP A 88 -5.50 14.14 -10.85
C ASP A 88 -4.24 13.29 -10.64
N LEU A 89 -3.57 13.43 -9.49
CA LEU A 89 -2.45 12.56 -9.13
C LEU A 89 -2.87 11.09 -9.08
N ILE A 90 -4.03 10.80 -8.49
CA ILE A 90 -4.56 9.42 -8.43
C ILE A 90 -4.92 8.89 -9.82
N ALA A 91 -5.46 9.73 -10.69
CA ALA A 91 -5.77 9.37 -12.07
C ALA A 91 -4.49 9.02 -12.84
N LEU A 92 -3.44 9.85 -12.72
CA LEU A 92 -2.12 9.60 -13.33
C LEU A 92 -1.49 8.29 -12.83
N ILE A 93 -1.66 7.96 -11.56
CA ILE A 93 -1.15 6.72 -10.97
C ILE A 93 -1.86 5.47 -11.53
N LYS A 94 -3.14 5.60 -11.89
CA LYS A 94 -3.97 4.50 -12.39
C LYS A 94 -3.94 4.31 -13.90
N GLY A 95 -3.61 5.36 -14.66
CA GLY A 95 -3.63 5.36 -16.13
C GLY A 95 -5.01 5.67 -16.68
#